data_AF-A0A9Q1B7L1-F1
#
_entry.id   AF-A0A9Q1B7L1-F1
#
_cell.length_a   1.000
_cell.length_b   1.000
_cell.length_c   1.000
_cell.angle_alpha   90.00
_cell.angle_beta   90.00
_cell.angle_gamma   90.00
#
_symmetry.space_group_name_H-M   'P 1'
#
loop_
_entity.id
_entity.type
_entity.pdbx_description
1 polymer ?
#
loop_
_entity_poly.entity_id
_entity_poly.type
_entity_poly.pdbx_seq_one_letter_code
_entity_poly.pdbx_strand_id
1 'polypeptide(L)'
;MKTWLILLCLAITWIPSSSQGQENDQTTVAGTLLPSQGAARMGELEEDTGTGPLEFVWSIFNNKLIFFTEKKDVQHTSSETVTSDKKNDINDHASTISIKEDEESHQETICVYQQTNLSQVSECLNVTETPATAPTTAEAATTPTTTVPTTLLPQTSPTPRSNPWAACINSTPEDDAKLAEALTDFAMKFYKTATRHKSRDSNFVFSPISISIMLSNLLLGVCDETKDRLEKLLSYPEEFTCVHKALKAFSKSKALISANAIFYQPALQLESDFRNLSKEYYQTELLPLTNNTNQALLDINAWVSRHTGEKIKKLLDDLDPDEQMVLLNAVYFHSKWKTTFELKNTKKEYFFRPNLPSIKVPMLMSKKYPVASYIDHYLEAKVGRFQMSHDISLVIIVPRSLSQNLSEVEDQLTGPVFKSMMTKLETLPFKPTIVSLPKFKVDSSQDLMNIIGEMDYGFFFDANLCGISQEEEVAVSGAKHRAMVQINEEGVEAAAATQVSLARSANFFEVQQPFLFVLWKDKTAPLFLGRINDPQAQ
;
A
#
# COMPACT_ATOMS: atom_id res chain seq x y z
N MET A 1 25.15 -22.45 11.94
CA MET A 1 25.24 -20.99 11.71
C MET A 1 25.27 -20.22 13.03
N LYS A 2 26.38 -20.32 13.78
CA LYS A 2 26.61 -19.57 15.03
C LYS A 2 28.10 -19.23 15.11
N THR A 3 28.60 -18.47 14.14
CA THR A 3 29.98 -17.93 14.16
C THR A 3 30.24 -16.75 13.23
N TRP A 4 29.20 -16.07 12.72
CA TRP A 4 29.34 -14.90 11.83
C TRP A 4 28.67 -13.62 12.37
N LEU A 5 28.41 -13.56 13.68
CA LEU A 5 27.83 -12.38 14.35
C LEU A 5 28.78 -11.65 15.31
N ILE A 6 30.08 -12.00 15.34
CA ILE A 6 31.04 -11.44 16.31
C ILE A 6 31.91 -10.30 15.73
N LEU A 7 31.78 -9.97 14.43
CA LEU A 7 32.56 -8.88 13.81
C LEU A 7 31.79 -7.56 13.59
N LEU A 8 30.51 -7.47 13.99
CA LEU A 8 29.75 -6.20 13.92
C LEU A 8 29.61 -5.46 15.26
N CYS A 9 30.14 -5.98 16.37
CA CYS A 9 29.94 -5.42 17.73
C CYS A 9 31.17 -4.76 18.37
N LEU A 10 32.23 -4.44 17.63
CA LEU A 10 33.45 -3.83 18.21
C LEU A 10 33.80 -2.41 17.69
N ALA A 11 32.86 -1.69 17.09
CA ALA A 11 33.04 -0.29 16.70
C ALA A 11 32.01 0.68 17.32
N ILE A 12 31.40 0.32 18.45
CA ILE A 12 30.58 1.24 19.26
C ILE A 12 30.89 1.00 20.73
N THR A 13 31.99 1.55 21.24
CA THR A 13 32.17 1.93 22.65
C THR A 13 33.56 2.57 22.84
N TRP A 14 33.67 3.88 22.67
CA TRP A 14 34.51 4.76 23.51
C TRP A 14 34.25 6.23 23.17
N ILE A 15 33.54 6.94 24.04
CA ILE A 15 33.57 8.41 24.14
C ILE A 15 33.88 8.71 25.61
N PRO A 16 34.97 9.44 25.92
CA PRO A 16 35.03 10.27 27.10
C PRO A 16 34.65 11.71 26.76
N SER A 17 34.02 12.33 27.74
CA SER A 17 33.35 13.62 27.81
C SER A 17 34.22 14.88 27.73
N SER A 18 33.53 16.01 27.51
CA SER A 18 33.83 17.45 27.74
C SER A 18 34.02 18.24 26.44
N SER A 19 33.52 19.47 26.22
CA SER A 19 32.70 20.44 26.96
C SER A 19 32.34 21.62 26.01
N GLN A 20 31.12 22.17 26.15
CA GLN A 20 30.63 23.56 25.91
C GLN A 20 31.04 24.42 24.68
N GLY A 21 30.02 25.09 24.10
CA GLY A 21 30.10 26.44 23.51
C GLY A 21 29.54 26.51 22.07
N GLN A 22 28.26 26.85 21.86
CA GLN A 22 27.67 28.19 21.61
C GLN A 22 27.69 28.69 20.14
N GLU A 23 26.47 28.91 19.63
CA GLU A 23 26.00 30.00 18.73
C GLU A 23 26.30 30.11 17.21
N ASN A 24 25.19 30.33 16.49
CA ASN A 24 24.92 31.25 15.36
C ASN A 24 25.21 30.82 13.89
N ASP A 25 24.13 30.36 13.26
CA ASP A 25 23.31 30.98 12.18
C ASP A 25 23.94 31.88 11.08
N GLN A 26 23.30 31.79 9.89
CA GLN A 26 23.46 32.51 8.60
C GLN A 26 24.56 31.94 7.66
N THR A 27 24.33 31.66 6.37
CA THR A 27 23.53 32.40 5.37
C THR A 27 23.25 31.55 4.12
N THR A 28 22.17 31.93 3.43
CA THR A 28 21.49 31.44 2.22
C THR A 28 22.33 31.49 0.92
N VAL A 29 22.04 30.65 -0.10
CA VAL A 29 21.64 31.04 -1.49
C VAL A 29 21.30 29.80 -2.35
N ALA A 30 20.31 30.00 -3.22
CA ALA A 30 19.57 29.07 -4.08
C ALA A 30 20.32 28.42 -5.25
N GLY A 31 19.75 27.31 -5.75
CA GLY A 31 20.07 26.69 -7.05
C GLY A 31 19.00 25.70 -7.51
N THR A 32 18.43 25.96 -8.69
CA THR A 32 17.25 25.35 -9.33
C THR A 32 17.41 23.87 -9.69
N LEU A 33 16.36 23.07 -9.46
CA LEU A 33 16.20 21.68 -9.91
C LEU A 33 15.40 21.60 -11.21
N LEU A 34 15.89 20.84 -12.20
CA LEU A 34 15.11 20.12 -13.20
C LEU A 34 15.85 18.81 -13.57
N PRO A 35 15.15 17.79 -14.11
CA PRO A 35 15.19 16.43 -13.58
C PRO A 35 15.79 15.44 -14.58
N SER A 36 16.40 14.36 -14.07
CA SER A 36 16.22 12.99 -14.58
C SER A 36 17.24 12.02 -13.99
N GLN A 37 16.73 10.88 -13.51
CA GLN A 37 17.42 9.60 -13.29
C GLN A 37 18.42 9.50 -12.12
N GLY A 38 18.24 8.46 -11.30
CA GLY A 38 19.15 8.03 -10.22
C GLY A 38 18.36 7.24 -9.18
N ALA A 39 18.56 5.93 -9.00
CA ALA A 39 19.73 5.32 -8.36
C ALA A 39 20.10 6.06 -7.06
N ALA A 40 19.82 5.43 -5.92
CA ALA A 40 20.11 5.99 -4.60
C ALA A 40 21.62 5.97 -4.33
N ARG A 41 22.25 7.16 -4.24
CA ARG A 41 23.58 7.37 -3.65
C ARG A 41 23.44 7.47 -2.13
N MET A 42 24.20 6.69 -1.37
CA MET A 42 24.46 6.97 0.05
C MET A 42 25.75 7.80 0.19
N GLY A 43 25.77 8.70 1.18
CA GLY A 43 26.72 9.80 1.30
C GLY A 43 28.19 9.44 1.49
N GLU A 44 29.05 10.38 1.09
CA GLU A 44 30.50 10.35 1.22
C GLU A 44 30.93 10.47 2.69
N LEU A 45 31.80 9.56 3.13
CA LEU A 45 32.60 9.69 4.35
C LEU A 45 33.97 10.23 3.93
N GLU A 46 34.26 11.50 4.21
CA GLU A 46 35.63 12.03 4.12
C GLU A 46 36.42 11.59 5.36
N GLU A 47 37.33 10.63 5.19
CA GLU A 47 38.40 10.36 6.14
C GLU A 47 39.74 10.81 5.53
N ASP A 48 40.41 11.73 6.22
CA ASP A 48 41.67 12.36 5.85
C ASP A 48 42.84 11.36 5.99
N THR A 49 42.98 10.45 5.02
CA THR A 49 44.09 9.49 4.95
C THR A 49 44.63 9.31 3.53
N GLY A 50 45.01 10.40 2.85
CA GLY A 50 46.02 10.40 1.76
C GLY A 50 45.88 9.38 0.61
N THR A 51 44.70 8.78 0.42
CA THR A 51 44.38 7.82 -0.63
C THR A 51 43.01 8.22 -1.16
N GLY A 52 42.89 8.37 -2.49
CA GLY A 52 41.70 8.96 -3.13
C GLY A 52 40.41 8.16 -2.86
N PRO A 53 39.24 8.75 -3.14
CA PRO A 53 37.96 8.14 -2.82
C PRO A 53 37.77 6.81 -3.58
N LEU A 54 37.41 5.76 -2.84
CA LEU A 54 36.99 4.46 -3.39
C LEU A 54 35.47 4.50 -3.63
N GLU A 55 35.04 4.37 -4.89
CA GLU A 55 33.63 4.12 -5.20
C GLU A 55 33.31 2.63 -5.06
N PHE A 56 32.24 2.33 -4.32
CA PHE A 56 31.72 0.96 -4.16
C PHE A 56 30.44 0.79 -4.96
N VAL A 57 30.44 -0.22 -5.84
CA VAL A 57 29.24 -0.65 -6.58
C VAL A 57 28.88 -2.05 -6.12
N TRP A 58 27.60 -2.29 -5.86
CA TRP A 58 27.09 -3.61 -5.47
C TRP A 58 25.90 -4.03 -6.32
N SER A 59 25.73 -5.35 -6.46
CA SER A 59 24.57 -5.97 -7.10
C SER A 59 24.19 -7.27 -6.38
N ILE A 60 22.93 -7.69 -6.52
CA ILE A 60 22.40 -8.93 -5.95
C ILE A 60 22.17 -9.92 -7.09
N PHE A 61 22.80 -11.09 -6.99
CA PHE A 61 22.57 -12.21 -7.89
C PHE A 61 22.43 -13.50 -7.07
N ASN A 62 21.35 -14.25 -7.33
CA ASN A 62 21.02 -15.51 -6.65
C ASN A 62 21.11 -15.42 -5.09
N ASN A 63 20.47 -14.39 -4.52
CA ASN A 63 20.46 -14.11 -3.07
C ASN A 63 21.83 -13.88 -2.41
N LYS A 64 22.88 -13.52 -3.18
CA LYS A 64 24.18 -13.08 -2.65
C LYS A 64 24.49 -11.65 -3.08
N LEU A 65 25.02 -10.85 -2.14
CA LEU A 65 25.51 -9.50 -2.37
C LEU A 65 26.97 -9.56 -2.86
N ILE A 66 27.28 -8.93 -3.98
CA ILE A 66 28.63 -8.88 -4.55
C ILE A 66 29.09 -7.42 -4.63
N PHE A 67 30.32 -7.14 -4.17
CA PHE A 67 30.93 -5.81 -4.16
C PHE A 67 32.10 -5.72 -5.15
N PHE A 68 32.24 -4.57 -5.80
CA PHE A 68 33.39 -4.23 -6.65
C PHE A 68 34.08 -2.96 -6.15
N THR A 69 35.42 -2.93 -6.27
CA THR A 69 36.24 -1.73 -5.99
C THR A 69 37.07 -1.40 -7.22
N GLU A 70 36.97 -0.18 -7.74
CA GLU A 70 37.82 0.30 -8.83
C GLU A 70 38.88 1.27 -8.28
N LYS A 71 40.15 1.10 -8.66
CA LYS A 71 41.26 1.95 -8.23
C LYS A 71 41.68 2.84 -9.40
N LYS A 72 41.43 4.15 -9.32
CA LYS A 72 41.91 5.11 -10.34
C LYS A 72 43.38 5.43 -10.12
N ASP A 73 44.24 5.03 -11.06
CA ASP A 73 45.63 5.48 -11.11
C ASP A 73 45.71 6.89 -11.72
N VAL A 74 46.35 7.81 -10.99
CA VAL A 74 46.61 9.20 -11.43
C VAL A 74 47.98 9.25 -12.12
N GLN A 75 48.01 9.53 -13.42
CA GLN A 75 49.24 9.85 -14.15
C GLN A 75 49.42 11.37 -14.23
N HIS A 76 50.54 11.87 -13.69
CA HIS A 76 51.07 13.22 -13.89
C HIS A 76 51.72 13.34 -15.27
N THR A 77 51.42 14.39 -16.03
CA THR A 77 52.39 15.03 -16.95
C THR A 77 51.94 16.43 -17.38
N SER A 78 52.94 17.25 -17.68
CA SER A 78 52.98 18.71 -17.74
C SER A 78 52.82 19.31 -19.15
N SER A 79 52.24 20.52 -19.19
CA SER A 79 52.44 21.66 -20.12
C SER A 79 52.64 21.43 -21.64
N GLU A 80 51.72 21.97 -22.46
CA GLU A 80 52.00 23.08 -23.39
C GLU A 80 50.70 23.57 -24.09
N THR A 81 50.66 24.87 -24.35
CA THR A 81 49.59 25.66 -24.99
C THR A 81 49.61 25.52 -26.51
N VAL A 82 48.43 25.51 -27.17
CA VAL A 82 48.07 26.31 -28.38
C VAL A 82 46.65 25.98 -28.87
N THR A 83 45.99 27.04 -29.35
CA THR A 83 44.61 27.30 -29.80
C THR A 83 44.01 26.42 -30.91
N SER A 84 42.71 26.10 -30.84
CA SER A 84 41.64 26.68 -31.71
C SER A 84 40.31 25.88 -31.61
N ASP A 85 39.19 26.62 -31.66
CA ASP A 85 37.80 26.17 -31.55
C ASP A 85 37.39 25.06 -32.53
N LYS A 86 36.74 23.99 -32.01
CA LYS A 86 35.58 23.30 -32.63
C LYS A 86 35.04 22.14 -31.76
N LYS A 87 33.71 22.15 -31.59
CA LYS A 87 32.77 21.01 -31.35
C LYS A 87 33.14 19.99 -30.25
N ASN A 88 32.44 20.04 -29.11
CA ASN A 88 32.38 18.92 -28.17
C ASN A 88 31.22 17.97 -28.52
N ASP A 89 31.58 16.80 -29.06
CA ASP A 89 30.84 15.54 -28.86
C ASP A 89 31.21 15.00 -27.48
N ILE A 90 30.22 14.60 -26.67
CA ILE A 90 30.43 13.90 -25.39
C ILE A 90 30.41 12.39 -25.70
N ASN A 91 31.54 11.72 -25.44
CA ASN A 91 31.68 10.25 -25.48
C ASN A 91 31.29 9.68 -24.11
N ASP A 92 30.20 8.92 -24.03
CA ASP A 92 29.92 8.01 -22.92
C ASP A 92 30.64 6.68 -23.17
N HIS A 93 31.48 6.25 -22.21
CA HIS A 93 32.08 4.92 -22.21
C HIS A 93 31.13 3.93 -21.50
N ALA A 94 30.51 3.02 -22.26
CA ALA A 94 29.72 1.92 -21.70
C ALA A 94 30.55 0.62 -21.67
N SER A 95 30.67 0.01 -20.49
CA SER A 95 31.22 -1.34 -20.29
C SER A 95 30.06 -2.34 -20.26
N THR A 96 30.13 -3.42 -21.03
CA THR A 96 29.07 -4.46 -21.08
C THR A 96 29.60 -5.76 -20.50
N ILE A 97 28.88 -6.33 -19.52
CA ILE A 97 29.17 -7.64 -18.92
C ILE A 97 28.28 -8.70 -19.57
N SER A 98 28.86 -9.85 -19.93
CA SER A 98 28.11 -10.98 -20.51
C SER A 98 28.53 -12.28 -19.83
N ILE A 99 27.56 -13.08 -19.40
CA ILE A 99 27.78 -14.41 -18.80
C ILE A 99 27.30 -15.44 -19.82
N LYS A 100 28.14 -16.43 -20.13
CA LYS A 100 27.79 -17.58 -20.96
C LYS A 100 28.00 -18.86 -20.17
N GLU A 101 27.01 -19.73 -20.25
CA GLU A 101 27.02 -21.08 -19.69
C GLU A 101 27.41 -22.05 -20.82
N ASP A 102 28.49 -22.82 -20.64
CA ASP A 102 28.88 -23.87 -21.59
C ASP A 102 28.15 -25.18 -21.22
N GLU A 103 27.24 -25.63 -22.07
CA GLU A 103 26.31 -26.76 -21.81
C GLU A 103 26.98 -28.14 -21.69
N GLU A 104 28.31 -28.27 -21.82
CA GLU A 104 29.01 -29.56 -21.72
C GLU A 104 30.04 -29.68 -20.58
N SER A 105 30.27 -28.66 -19.74
CA SER A 105 31.27 -28.76 -18.66
C SER A 105 30.90 -28.22 -17.26
N HIS A 106 29.73 -27.61 -17.08
CA HIS A 106 29.33 -26.98 -15.79
C HIS A 106 30.44 -26.09 -15.17
N GLN A 107 31.15 -25.32 -16.00
CA GLN A 107 32.04 -24.25 -15.53
C GLN A 107 31.50 -22.89 -15.99
N GLU A 108 31.26 -22.00 -15.03
CA GLU A 108 30.89 -20.61 -15.29
C GLU A 108 32.15 -19.77 -15.54
N THR A 109 32.18 -19.06 -16.67
CA THR A 109 33.28 -18.14 -17.02
C THR A 109 32.74 -16.73 -17.14
N ILE A 110 33.35 -15.78 -16.42
CA ILE A 110 32.99 -14.36 -16.48
C ILE A 110 34.05 -13.62 -17.29
N CYS A 111 33.62 -12.93 -18.34
CA CYS A 111 34.49 -12.09 -19.18
C CYS A 111 33.97 -10.65 -19.21
N VAL A 112 34.90 -9.70 -19.14
CA VAL A 112 34.62 -8.26 -19.22
C VAL A 112 35.20 -7.71 -20.52
N TYR A 113 34.38 -6.97 -21.28
CA TYR A 113 34.81 -6.33 -22.53
C TYR A 113 34.83 -4.81 -22.37
N GLN A 114 35.99 -4.20 -22.64
CA GLN A 114 36.10 -2.75 -22.81
C GLN A 114 36.17 -2.43 -24.30
N GLN A 115 35.24 -1.61 -24.79
CA GLN A 115 35.24 -1.17 -26.18
C GLN A 115 36.03 0.14 -26.30
N THR A 116 37.31 0.06 -26.67
CA THR A 116 38.07 1.21 -27.17
C THR A 116 38.28 1.05 -28.67
N ASN A 117 38.20 2.16 -29.40
CA ASN A 117 38.37 2.17 -30.84
C ASN A 117 39.83 1.81 -31.15
N LEU A 118 40.03 0.64 -31.76
CA LEU A 118 41.27 -0.07 -32.11
C LEU A 118 41.82 -0.99 -31.00
N SER A 119 41.66 -2.30 -31.25
CA SER A 119 42.10 -3.51 -30.53
C SER A 119 41.34 -3.92 -29.27
N GLN A 120 40.72 -5.12 -29.32
CA GLN A 120 40.06 -5.78 -28.18
C GLN A 120 41.09 -6.35 -27.21
N VAL A 121 40.97 -6.03 -25.92
CA VAL A 121 41.63 -6.75 -24.83
C VAL A 121 40.54 -7.45 -24.02
N SER A 122 40.67 -8.76 -23.84
CA SER A 122 39.75 -9.59 -23.05
C SER A 122 40.49 -10.13 -21.83
N GLU A 123 39.99 -9.85 -20.63
CA GLU A 123 40.33 -10.59 -19.41
C GLU A 123 39.16 -11.51 -19.05
N CYS A 124 39.44 -12.81 -18.94
CA CYS A 124 38.48 -13.83 -18.55
C CYS A 124 39.05 -14.59 -17.34
N LEU A 125 38.21 -14.81 -16.34
CA LEU A 125 38.53 -15.56 -15.13
C LEU A 125 37.69 -16.84 -15.08
N ASN A 126 38.36 -17.98 -14.93
CA ASN A 126 37.70 -19.27 -14.69
C ASN A 126 37.48 -19.46 -13.18
N VAL A 127 36.26 -19.78 -12.79
CA VAL A 127 35.95 -20.12 -11.39
C VAL A 127 36.20 -21.62 -11.20
N THR A 128 37.33 -21.98 -10.57
CA THR A 128 37.59 -23.37 -10.15
C THR A 128 37.31 -23.54 -8.66
N GLU A 129 36.34 -24.38 -8.32
CA GLU A 129 36.18 -24.88 -6.95
C GLU A 129 37.38 -25.74 -6.55
N THR A 130 38.02 -25.41 -5.44
CA THR A 130 39.12 -26.20 -4.87
C THR A 130 38.60 -27.06 -3.71
N PRO A 131 38.73 -28.40 -3.73
CA PRO A 131 38.37 -29.23 -2.59
C PRO A 131 39.52 -29.29 -1.58
N ALA A 132 39.26 -28.90 -0.33
CA ALA A 132 40.23 -29.02 0.76
C ALA A 132 40.47 -30.50 1.11
N THR A 133 41.70 -30.95 0.89
CA THR A 133 42.18 -32.28 1.30
C THR A 133 42.93 -32.14 2.63
N ALA A 134 42.55 -32.92 3.65
CA ALA A 134 43.28 -33.00 4.93
C ALA A 134 44.34 -34.12 4.87
N PRO A 135 45.53 -33.95 5.50
CA PRO A 135 46.57 -34.98 5.50
C PRO A 135 46.35 -36.04 6.59
N THR A 136 46.55 -37.30 6.21
CA THR A 136 46.58 -38.48 7.06
C THR A 136 47.89 -38.55 7.84
N THR A 137 47.83 -38.65 9.18
CA THR A 137 48.88 -39.31 9.96
C THR A 137 48.22 -40.11 11.08
N ALA A 138 48.54 -41.40 11.14
CA ALA A 138 48.05 -42.33 12.14
C ALA A 138 48.98 -42.32 13.36
N GLU A 139 48.43 -42.18 14.56
CA GLU A 139 49.07 -42.64 15.79
C GLU A 139 48.00 -43.17 16.75
N ALA A 140 48.25 -44.37 17.27
CA ALA A 140 47.33 -45.13 18.09
C ALA A 140 47.36 -44.67 19.55
N ALA A 141 46.20 -44.41 20.14
CA ALA A 141 46.04 -44.34 21.59
C ALA A 141 44.65 -44.86 22.00
N THR A 142 44.66 -45.80 22.94
CA THR A 142 43.54 -46.54 23.53
C THR A 142 42.77 -45.71 24.57
N THR A 143 41.54 -46.18 24.87
CA THR A 143 40.60 -45.88 25.99
C THR A 143 39.43 -44.90 25.73
N PRO A 144 38.33 -44.92 26.54
CA PRO A 144 37.38 -46.02 26.75
C PRO A 144 35.93 -45.60 26.44
N THR A 145 35.04 -46.59 26.23
CA THR A 145 33.61 -46.41 26.00
C THR A 145 32.92 -45.71 27.18
N THR A 146 32.42 -44.50 26.98
CA THR A 146 31.51 -43.82 27.93
C THR A 146 30.14 -43.67 27.28
N THR A 147 29.17 -44.47 27.74
CA THR A 147 27.76 -44.35 27.39
C THR A 147 27.17 -43.10 28.04
N VAL A 148 26.75 -42.12 27.24
CA VAL A 148 25.95 -40.97 27.70
C VAL A 148 24.47 -41.37 27.62
N PRO A 149 23.66 -41.18 28.68
CA PRO A 149 22.23 -41.45 28.60
C PRO A 149 21.52 -40.36 27.79
N THR A 150 20.82 -40.76 26.73
CA THR A 150 19.86 -39.92 26.02
C THR A 150 18.76 -39.50 26.99
N THR A 151 18.83 -38.27 27.48
CA THR A 151 17.73 -37.66 28.23
C THR A 151 16.69 -37.22 27.21
N LEU A 152 15.61 -38.00 27.08
CA LEU A 152 14.42 -37.60 26.34
C LEU A 152 13.86 -36.35 27.03
N LEU A 153 13.95 -35.20 26.36
CA LEU A 153 13.18 -34.02 26.75
C LEU A 153 11.69 -34.39 26.68
N PRO A 154 10.88 -34.04 27.69
CA PRO A 154 9.44 -34.24 27.63
C PRO A 154 8.91 -33.48 26.42
N GLN A 155 8.29 -34.21 25.48
CA GLN A 155 7.43 -33.59 24.47
C GLN A 155 6.28 -32.92 25.23
N THR A 156 6.38 -31.61 25.41
CA THR A 156 5.24 -30.80 25.84
C THR A 156 4.21 -30.92 24.73
N SER A 157 3.11 -31.59 25.03
CA SER A 157 1.87 -31.49 24.25
C SER A 157 1.61 -30.00 23.98
N PRO A 158 1.29 -29.58 22.75
CA PRO A 158 0.94 -28.19 22.51
C PRO A 158 -0.27 -27.87 23.38
N THR A 159 -0.10 -26.91 24.28
CA THR A 159 -1.21 -26.33 25.00
C THR A 159 -2.21 -25.81 23.97
N PRO A 160 -3.53 -26.05 24.14
CA PRO A 160 -4.53 -25.48 23.24
C PRO A 160 -4.28 -23.97 23.15
N ARG A 161 -4.02 -23.47 21.94
CA ARG A 161 -3.72 -22.06 21.72
C ARG A 161 -4.95 -21.27 22.21
N SER A 162 -4.79 -20.52 23.31
CA SER A 162 -5.90 -19.79 23.90
C SER A 162 -6.35 -18.70 22.93
N ASN A 163 -7.60 -18.72 22.49
CA ASN A 163 -8.18 -17.67 21.65
C ASN A 163 -8.12 -16.32 22.41
N PRO A 164 -7.25 -15.37 22.03
CA PRO A 164 -7.08 -14.11 22.76
C PRO A 164 -8.35 -13.24 22.70
N TRP A 165 -9.22 -13.51 21.74
CA TRP A 165 -10.46 -12.76 21.51
C TRP A 165 -11.65 -13.31 22.30
N ALA A 166 -11.50 -14.47 22.95
CA ALA A 166 -12.56 -15.08 23.75
C ALA A 166 -12.94 -14.24 24.97
N ALA A 167 -12.06 -13.35 25.45
CA ALA A 167 -12.30 -12.46 26.57
C ALA A 167 -13.38 -11.39 26.27
N CYS A 168 -13.52 -10.98 25.00
CA CYS A 168 -14.53 -9.99 24.64
C CYS A 168 -15.91 -10.65 24.52
N ILE A 169 -16.88 -10.27 25.35
CA ILE A 169 -18.26 -10.81 25.26
C ILE A 169 -19.08 -10.03 24.21
N ASN A 170 -19.06 -8.69 24.25
CA ASN A 170 -19.68 -7.79 23.29
C ASN A 170 -18.79 -6.55 23.12
N SER A 171 -18.79 -5.91 21.94
CA SER A 171 -18.15 -4.61 21.77
C SER A 171 -18.93 -3.51 22.47
N THR A 172 -18.21 -2.49 22.95
CA THR A 172 -18.76 -1.31 23.61
C THR A 172 -18.71 -0.09 22.68
N PRO A 173 -19.41 1.02 23.00
CA PRO A 173 -19.24 2.28 22.25
C PRO A 173 -17.81 2.83 22.27
N GLU A 174 -17.03 2.51 23.31
CA GLU A 174 -15.61 2.87 23.37
C GLU A 174 -14.79 2.07 22.35
N ASP A 175 -15.08 0.76 22.22
CA ASP A 175 -14.46 -0.09 21.19
C ASP A 175 -14.83 0.39 19.78
N ASP A 176 -16.09 0.79 19.57
CA ASP A 176 -16.53 1.35 18.29
C ASP A 176 -15.78 2.65 17.96
N ALA A 177 -15.50 3.50 18.96
CA ALA A 177 -14.71 4.72 18.79
C ALA A 177 -13.22 4.43 18.51
N LYS A 178 -12.62 3.47 19.22
CA LYS A 178 -11.25 2.99 18.95
C LYS A 178 -11.12 2.45 17.53
N LEU A 179 -12.10 1.64 17.10
CA LEU A 179 -12.14 1.11 15.74
C LEU A 179 -12.33 2.21 14.70
N ALA A 180 -13.22 3.17 14.94
CA ALA A 180 -13.43 4.33 14.08
C ALA A 180 -12.15 5.14 13.85
N GLU A 181 -11.39 5.38 14.90
CA GLU A 181 -10.11 6.05 14.83
C GLU A 181 -9.08 5.24 14.04
N ALA A 182 -8.91 3.96 14.37
CA ALA A 182 -8.00 3.06 13.68
C ALA A 182 -8.31 2.96 12.17
N LEU A 183 -9.58 2.82 11.80
CA LEU A 183 -10.03 2.79 10.41
C LEU A 183 -9.71 4.09 9.67
N THR A 184 -9.85 5.23 10.35
CA THR A 184 -9.53 6.53 9.77
C THR A 184 -8.02 6.68 9.54
N ASP A 185 -7.19 6.28 10.50
CA ASP A 185 -5.74 6.34 10.37
C ASP A 185 -5.22 5.36 9.32
N PHE A 186 -5.75 4.14 9.29
CA PHE A 186 -5.47 3.16 8.24
C PHE A 186 -5.88 3.69 6.87
N ALA A 187 -7.08 4.26 6.72
CA ALA A 187 -7.54 4.83 5.45
C ALA A 187 -6.58 5.88 4.90
N MET A 188 -6.10 6.79 5.75
CA MET A 188 -5.20 7.86 5.33
C MET A 188 -3.79 7.34 5.01
N LYS A 189 -3.26 6.40 5.78
CA LYS A 189 -2.00 5.71 5.47
C LYS A 189 -2.11 4.96 4.13
N PHE A 190 -3.16 4.17 3.96
CA PHE A 190 -3.41 3.41 2.73
C PHE A 190 -3.56 4.32 1.52
N TYR A 191 -4.34 5.42 1.63
CA TYR A 191 -4.51 6.37 0.53
C TYR A 191 -3.18 6.95 0.07
N LYS A 192 -2.35 7.39 1.02
CA LYS A 192 -1.03 7.97 0.73
C LYS A 192 -0.10 6.97 0.04
N THR A 193 -0.14 5.70 0.43
CA THR A 193 0.67 4.65 -0.21
C THR A 193 0.09 4.27 -1.57
N ALA A 194 -1.19 3.95 -1.66
CA ALA A 194 -1.85 3.51 -2.88
C ALA A 194 -1.77 4.55 -4.02
N THR A 195 -1.81 5.84 -3.71
CA THR A 195 -1.68 6.91 -4.71
C THR A 195 -0.28 7.01 -5.33
N ARG A 196 0.76 6.44 -4.71
CA ARG A 196 2.11 6.33 -5.31
C ARG A 196 2.17 5.29 -6.44
N HIS A 197 1.28 4.29 -6.37
CA HIS A 197 1.14 3.21 -7.36
C HIS A 197 0.16 3.55 -8.48
N LYS A 198 -0.39 4.77 -8.50
CA LYS A 198 -1.41 5.19 -9.46
C LYS A 198 -1.00 6.51 -10.12
N SER A 199 -1.32 6.65 -11.41
CA SER A 199 -1.18 7.94 -12.08
C SER A 199 -1.99 9.01 -11.36
N ARG A 200 -1.41 10.20 -11.14
CA ARG A 200 -2.08 11.34 -10.50
C ARG A 200 -3.38 11.75 -11.22
N ASP A 201 -3.49 11.45 -12.51
CA ASP A 201 -4.65 11.78 -13.35
C ASP A 201 -5.70 10.65 -13.43
N SER A 202 -5.47 9.50 -12.77
CA SER A 202 -6.43 8.40 -12.80
C SER A 202 -7.54 8.59 -11.76
N ASN A 203 -8.75 8.11 -12.08
CA ASN A 203 -9.75 7.84 -11.05
C ASN A 203 -9.25 6.70 -10.16
N PHE A 204 -9.65 6.72 -8.90
CA PHE A 204 -9.28 5.69 -7.95
C PHE A 204 -10.29 5.66 -6.80
N VAL A 205 -10.60 4.46 -6.33
CA VAL A 205 -11.41 4.25 -5.13
C VAL A 205 -10.96 2.98 -4.43
N PHE A 206 -11.05 2.97 -3.11
CA PHE A 206 -10.89 1.78 -2.28
C PHE A 206 -11.83 1.87 -1.08
N SER A 207 -12.01 0.76 -0.38
CA SER A 207 -12.80 0.69 0.86
C SER A 207 -11.91 0.34 2.04
N PRO A 208 -11.56 1.33 2.90
CA PRO A 208 -10.72 1.10 4.07
C PRO A 208 -11.30 0.00 4.97
N ILE A 209 -12.59 0.09 5.30
CA ILE A 209 -13.28 -0.90 6.14
C ILE A 209 -13.24 -2.31 5.55
N SER A 210 -13.39 -2.45 4.24
CA SER A 210 -13.41 -3.77 3.59
C SER A 210 -12.03 -4.42 3.60
N ILE A 211 -10.98 -3.63 3.34
CA ILE A 211 -9.59 -4.10 3.45
C ILE A 211 -9.24 -4.43 4.91
N SER A 212 -9.65 -3.58 5.87
CA SER A 212 -9.43 -3.86 7.29
C SER A 212 -10.15 -5.12 7.76
N ILE A 213 -11.37 -5.41 7.26
CA ILE A 213 -12.06 -6.67 7.53
C ILE A 213 -11.26 -7.87 7.00
N MET A 214 -10.78 -7.79 5.75
CA MET A 214 -10.00 -8.87 5.13
C MET A 214 -8.70 -9.13 5.89
N LEU A 215 -7.95 -8.08 6.22
CA LEU A 215 -6.70 -8.17 6.97
C LEU A 215 -6.93 -8.56 8.43
N SER A 216 -8.02 -8.13 9.06
CA SER A 216 -8.36 -8.58 10.43
C SER A 216 -8.86 -10.02 10.46
N ASN A 217 -9.34 -10.56 9.34
CA ASN A 217 -9.56 -11.98 9.22
C ASN A 217 -8.22 -12.73 9.24
N LEU A 218 -7.21 -12.25 8.49
CA LEU A 218 -5.85 -12.78 8.57
C LEU A 218 -5.29 -12.69 10.00
N LEU A 219 -5.59 -11.60 10.74
CA LEU A 219 -5.18 -11.40 12.14
C LEU A 219 -5.65 -12.54 13.09
N LEU A 220 -6.71 -13.27 12.75
CA LEU A 220 -7.15 -14.43 13.54
C LEU A 220 -6.15 -15.59 13.50
N GLY A 221 -5.28 -15.64 12.49
CA GLY A 221 -4.37 -16.76 12.23
C GLY A 221 -2.88 -16.41 12.19
N VAL A 222 -2.51 -15.13 12.32
CA VAL A 222 -1.10 -14.72 12.46
C VAL A 222 -0.62 -14.87 13.90
N CYS A 223 0.69 -15.06 14.07
CA CYS A 223 1.32 -15.32 15.36
C CYS A 223 2.49 -14.38 15.65
N ASP A 224 2.87 -14.31 16.93
CA ASP A 224 4.07 -13.62 17.42
C ASP A 224 4.21 -12.19 16.84
N GLU A 225 5.39 -11.81 16.36
CA GLU A 225 5.68 -10.48 15.82
C GLU A 225 4.79 -10.11 14.62
N THR A 226 4.36 -11.09 13.81
CA THR A 226 3.45 -10.84 12.68
C THR A 226 2.10 -10.30 13.14
N LYS A 227 1.63 -10.73 14.32
CA LYS A 227 0.42 -10.19 14.94
C LYS A 227 0.59 -8.70 15.27
N ASP A 228 1.66 -8.35 15.96
CA ASP A 228 1.93 -6.98 16.38
C ASP A 228 2.14 -6.05 15.17
N ARG A 229 2.81 -6.54 14.13
CA ARG A 229 3.00 -5.82 12.85
C ARG A 229 1.66 -5.56 12.16
N LEU A 230 0.79 -6.56 12.08
CA LEU A 230 -0.53 -6.43 11.45
C LEU A 230 -1.45 -5.48 12.23
N GLU A 231 -1.44 -5.53 13.56
CA GLU A 231 -2.19 -4.60 14.41
C GLU A 231 -1.70 -3.15 14.21
N LYS A 232 -0.39 -2.92 14.18
CA LYS A 232 0.21 -1.60 13.90
C LYS A 232 -0.11 -1.10 12.50
N LEU A 233 -0.06 -1.96 11.49
CA LEU A 233 -0.43 -1.63 10.12
C LEU A 233 -1.89 -1.16 10.05
N LEU A 234 -2.80 -1.89 10.70
CA LEU A 234 -4.22 -1.56 10.80
C LEU A 234 -4.51 -0.41 11.77
N SER A 235 -3.48 0.11 12.44
CA SER A 235 -3.55 1.18 13.44
C SER A 235 -4.44 0.83 14.63
N TYR A 236 -4.53 -0.46 14.98
CA TYR A 236 -5.23 -0.89 16.18
C TYR A 236 -4.44 -0.49 17.43
N PRO A 237 -5.13 -0.02 18.49
CA PRO A 237 -4.47 0.21 19.76
C PRO A 237 -4.01 -1.12 20.35
N GLU A 238 -2.98 -1.06 21.19
CA GLU A 238 -2.51 -2.23 21.93
C GLU A 238 -3.67 -2.85 22.76
N GLU A 239 -3.66 -4.17 22.84
CA GLU A 239 -4.67 -4.95 23.59
C GLU A 239 -6.12 -4.74 23.15
N PHE A 240 -6.38 -4.46 21.85
CA PHE A 240 -7.74 -4.28 21.35
C PHE A 240 -8.53 -5.61 21.20
N THR A 241 -8.82 -6.25 22.32
CA THR A 241 -9.43 -7.59 22.39
C THR A 241 -10.81 -7.72 21.75
N CYS A 242 -11.54 -6.61 21.59
CA CYS A 242 -12.88 -6.57 21.01
C CYS A 242 -12.92 -6.24 19.51
N VAL A 243 -11.78 -6.10 18.83
CA VAL A 243 -11.69 -5.62 17.44
C VAL A 243 -12.56 -6.43 16.47
N HIS A 244 -12.53 -7.77 16.55
CA HIS A 244 -13.29 -8.64 15.66
C HIS A 244 -14.82 -8.50 15.86
N LYS A 245 -15.27 -8.29 17.11
CA LYS A 245 -16.69 -8.04 17.42
C LYS A 245 -17.15 -6.67 16.96
N ALA A 246 -16.32 -5.65 17.17
CA ALA A 246 -16.58 -4.31 16.67
C ALA A 246 -16.69 -4.31 15.12
N LEU A 247 -15.73 -4.89 14.42
CA LEU A 247 -15.77 -5.03 12.95
C LEU A 247 -17.00 -5.80 12.45
N LYS A 248 -17.40 -6.87 13.13
CA LYS A 248 -18.63 -7.63 12.83
C LYS A 248 -19.89 -6.77 12.95
N ALA A 249 -19.94 -5.82 13.87
CA ALA A 249 -21.07 -4.89 13.97
C ALA A 249 -21.09 -3.91 12.77
N PHE A 250 -19.91 -3.48 12.31
CA PHE A 250 -19.77 -2.60 11.14
C PHE A 250 -20.11 -3.28 9.81
N SER A 251 -19.78 -4.56 9.65
CA SER A 251 -20.03 -5.31 8.42
C SER A 251 -21.52 -5.51 8.09
N LYS A 252 -22.42 -5.30 9.08
CA LYS A 252 -23.88 -5.38 8.89
C LYS A 252 -24.51 -4.16 8.20
N SER A 253 -23.71 -3.25 7.65
CA SER A 253 -24.21 -2.08 6.94
C SER A 253 -25.00 -2.47 5.69
N LYS A 254 -26.28 -2.09 5.63
CA LYS A 254 -27.15 -2.30 4.45
C LYS A 254 -26.74 -1.48 3.22
N ALA A 255 -25.81 -0.54 3.42
CA ALA A 255 -25.31 0.32 2.36
C ALA A 255 -24.15 -0.27 1.56
N LEU A 256 -23.66 -1.45 1.97
CA LEU A 256 -22.54 -2.12 1.34
C LEU A 256 -22.99 -3.49 0.87
N ILE A 257 -22.58 -3.85 -0.34
CA ILE A 257 -22.61 -5.24 -0.81
C ILE A 257 -21.15 -5.66 -0.89
N SER A 258 -20.74 -6.62 -0.06
CA SER A 258 -19.36 -7.07 0.03
C SER A 258 -19.26 -8.58 -0.11
N ALA A 259 -18.25 -9.04 -0.83
CA ALA A 259 -17.86 -10.42 -0.95
C ALA A 259 -16.42 -10.57 -0.41
N ASN A 260 -16.26 -11.38 0.62
CA ASN A 260 -14.98 -11.69 1.27
C ASN A 260 -14.75 -13.20 1.22
N ALA A 261 -13.61 -13.62 0.67
CA ALA A 261 -13.23 -15.03 0.65
C ALA A 261 -11.72 -15.17 0.82
N ILE A 262 -11.31 -16.33 1.33
CA ILE A 262 -9.94 -16.80 1.23
C ILE A 262 -9.97 -18.05 0.38
N PHE A 263 -9.28 -18.00 -0.75
CA PHE A 263 -9.06 -19.17 -1.59
C PHE A 263 -7.72 -19.80 -1.21
N TYR A 264 -7.65 -21.13 -1.13
CA TYR A 264 -6.42 -21.81 -0.69
C TYR A 264 -6.19 -23.11 -1.46
N GLN A 265 -4.94 -23.53 -1.61
CA GLN A 265 -4.62 -24.81 -2.24
C GLN A 265 -5.17 -25.98 -1.41
N PRO A 266 -5.82 -26.99 -2.03
CA PRO A 266 -6.42 -28.11 -1.30
C PRO A 266 -5.45 -28.92 -0.42
N ALA A 267 -4.16 -28.89 -0.74
CA ALA A 267 -3.13 -29.56 0.06
C ALA A 267 -2.96 -28.92 1.45
N LEU A 268 -3.29 -27.64 1.57
CA LEU A 268 -3.11 -26.86 2.79
C LEU A 268 -4.12 -27.23 3.88
N GLN A 269 -3.63 -27.77 4.98
CA GLN A 269 -4.47 -28.10 6.13
C GLN A 269 -4.69 -26.88 7.03
N LEU A 270 -5.83 -26.20 6.84
CA LEU A 270 -6.21 -25.11 7.74
C LEU A 270 -6.72 -25.61 9.10
N GLU A 271 -6.30 -24.93 10.17
CA GLU A 271 -6.74 -25.10 11.55
C GLU A 271 -8.24 -24.92 11.72
N SER A 272 -8.86 -25.75 12.57
CA SER A 272 -10.30 -25.69 12.83
C SER A 272 -10.73 -24.37 13.47
N ASP A 273 -9.90 -23.83 14.36
CA ASP A 273 -10.21 -22.58 15.07
C ASP A 273 -10.21 -21.39 14.11
N PHE A 274 -9.25 -21.31 13.20
CA PHE A 274 -9.24 -20.28 12.16
C PHE A 274 -10.49 -20.36 11.28
N ARG A 275 -10.88 -21.57 10.83
CA ARG A 275 -12.11 -21.76 10.03
C ARG A 275 -13.36 -21.29 10.79
N ASN A 276 -13.47 -21.66 12.06
CA ASN A 276 -14.62 -21.32 12.88
C ASN A 276 -14.70 -19.82 13.17
N LEU A 277 -13.59 -19.20 13.56
CA LEU A 277 -13.53 -17.77 13.89
C LEU A 277 -13.69 -16.89 12.64
N SER A 278 -13.11 -17.28 11.49
CA SER A 278 -13.31 -16.60 10.20
C SER A 278 -14.78 -16.53 9.82
N LYS A 279 -15.49 -17.65 9.96
CA LYS A 279 -16.93 -17.74 9.71
C LYS A 279 -17.73 -16.95 10.74
N GLU A 280 -17.39 -17.06 12.02
CA GLU A 280 -18.10 -16.40 13.10
C GLU A 280 -18.02 -14.88 13.00
N TYR A 281 -16.82 -14.32 12.88
CA TYR A 281 -16.61 -12.87 12.91
C TYR A 281 -16.90 -12.21 11.57
N TYR A 282 -16.47 -12.83 10.48
CA TYR A 282 -16.41 -12.17 9.18
C TYR A 282 -17.33 -12.79 8.12
N GLN A 283 -17.99 -13.92 8.43
CA GLN A 283 -18.75 -14.68 7.43
C GLN A 283 -17.92 -14.97 6.17
N THR A 284 -16.60 -15.05 6.33
CA THR A 284 -15.70 -15.30 5.21
C THR A 284 -15.73 -16.77 4.86
N GLU A 285 -15.91 -17.05 3.58
CA GLU A 285 -15.81 -18.40 3.04
C GLU A 285 -14.34 -18.75 2.80
N LEU A 286 -13.94 -19.93 3.29
CA LEU A 286 -12.64 -20.50 3.02
C LEU A 286 -12.84 -21.58 1.97
N LEU A 287 -12.38 -21.33 0.73
CA LEU A 287 -12.70 -22.14 -0.43
C LEU A 287 -11.44 -22.76 -1.04
N PRO A 288 -11.44 -24.06 -1.37
CA PRO A 288 -10.30 -24.66 -2.06
C PRO A 288 -10.20 -24.13 -3.50
N LEU A 289 -8.98 -23.84 -3.95
CA LEU A 289 -8.64 -23.61 -5.34
C LEU A 289 -8.76 -24.91 -6.13
N THR A 290 -9.15 -24.81 -7.40
CA THR A 290 -9.05 -25.94 -8.32
C THR A 290 -7.62 -26.03 -8.86
N ASN A 291 -7.13 -27.24 -9.12
CA ASN A 291 -5.77 -27.47 -9.63
C ASN A 291 -5.54 -26.90 -11.05
N ASN A 292 -6.58 -26.36 -11.70
CA ASN A 292 -6.48 -25.72 -13.00
C ASN A 292 -6.66 -24.21 -12.82
N THR A 293 -5.60 -23.43 -13.03
CA THR A 293 -5.56 -21.97 -12.81
C THR A 293 -6.66 -21.22 -13.57
N ASN A 294 -6.96 -21.62 -14.82
CA ASN A 294 -8.02 -20.99 -15.61
C ASN A 294 -9.41 -21.27 -15.02
N GLN A 295 -9.64 -22.50 -14.56
CA GLN A 295 -10.89 -22.85 -13.89
C GLN A 295 -11.02 -22.12 -12.55
N ALA A 296 -9.93 -22.06 -11.76
CA ALA A 296 -9.90 -21.32 -10.50
C ALA A 296 -10.22 -19.83 -10.69
N LEU A 297 -9.65 -19.19 -11.72
CA LEU A 297 -9.95 -17.81 -12.10
C LEU A 297 -11.44 -17.61 -12.43
N LEU A 298 -12.05 -18.56 -13.17
CA LEU A 298 -13.48 -18.52 -13.50
C LEU A 298 -14.34 -18.72 -12.25
N ASP A 299 -13.99 -19.66 -11.39
CA ASP A 299 -14.72 -19.99 -10.16
C ASP A 299 -14.69 -18.81 -9.19
N ILE A 300 -13.53 -18.17 -9.01
CA ILE A 300 -13.36 -16.95 -8.21
C ILE A 300 -14.26 -15.84 -8.74
N ASN A 301 -14.19 -15.54 -10.04
CA ASN A 301 -14.97 -14.45 -10.64
C ASN A 301 -16.49 -14.74 -10.60
N ALA A 302 -16.90 -15.99 -10.81
CA ALA A 302 -18.28 -16.42 -10.67
C ALA A 302 -18.78 -16.30 -9.23
N TRP A 303 -17.94 -16.68 -8.25
CA TRP A 303 -18.24 -16.54 -6.83
C TRP A 303 -18.42 -15.05 -6.46
N VAL A 304 -17.50 -14.17 -6.87
CA VAL A 304 -17.61 -12.72 -6.62
C VAL A 304 -18.85 -12.12 -7.29
N SER A 305 -19.12 -12.47 -8.54
CA SER A 305 -20.31 -11.98 -9.26
C SER A 305 -21.59 -12.36 -8.52
N ARG A 306 -21.69 -13.60 -8.02
CA ARG A 306 -22.85 -14.05 -7.25
C ARG A 306 -23.00 -13.29 -5.93
N HIS A 307 -21.92 -13.17 -5.16
CA HIS A 307 -21.94 -12.54 -3.84
C HIS A 307 -22.06 -11.01 -3.89
N THR A 308 -21.81 -10.41 -5.05
CA THR A 308 -22.02 -8.97 -5.28
C THR A 308 -23.32 -8.65 -6.03
N GLY A 309 -24.20 -9.63 -6.25
CA GLY A 309 -25.45 -9.41 -7.00
C GLY A 309 -25.20 -8.90 -8.42
N GLU A 310 -24.16 -9.45 -9.06
CA GLU A 310 -23.67 -9.14 -10.41
C GLU A 310 -23.14 -7.71 -10.61
N LYS A 311 -22.93 -6.97 -9.52
CA LYS A 311 -22.36 -5.62 -9.59
C LYS A 311 -20.87 -5.64 -9.91
N ILE A 312 -20.14 -6.61 -9.36
CA ILE A 312 -18.72 -6.85 -9.67
C ILE A 312 -18.62 -8.21 -10.35
N LYS A 313 -18.57 -8.20 -11.69
CA LYS A 313 -18.58 -9.43 -12.49
C LYS A 313 -17.23 -10.13 -12.56
N LYS A 314 -16.15 -9.36 -12.43
CA LYS A 314 -14.77 -9.82 -12.50
C LYS A 314 -14.00 -9.12 -11.37
N LEU A 315 -13.38 -9.87 -10.49
CA LEU A 315 -12.44 -9.37 -9.49
C LEU A 315 -11.01 -9.43 -10.03
N LEU A 316 -10.65 -10.57 -10.60
CA LEU A 316 -9.30 -10.91 -11.06
C LEU A 316 -9.26 -10.96 -12.57
N ASP A 317 -8.25 -10.32 -13.16
CA ASP A 317 -8.02 -10.40 -14.60
C ASP A 317 -7.25 -11.65 -15.01
N ASP A 318 -6.33 -12.05 -14.14
CA ASP A 318 -5.45 -13.20 -14.18
C ASP A 318 -5.34 -13.82 -12.78
N LEU A 319 -4.77 -15.02 -12.70
CA LEU A 319 -4.43 -15.71 -11.46
C LEU A 319 -3.09 -16.39 -11.67
N ASP A 320 -2.15 -16.21 -10.76
CA ASP A 320 -0.85 -16.85 -10.84
C ASP A 320 -1.01 -18.36 -10.53
N PRO A 321 -0.43 -19.28 -11.34
CA PRO A 321 -0.49 -20.71 -11.07
C PRO A 321 0.10 -21.13 -9.72
N ASP A 322 1.03 -20.35 -9.17
CA ASP A 322 1.73 -20.66 -7.93
C ASP A 322 1.00 -20.12 -6.67
N GLU A 323 -0.22 -19.58 -6.85
CA GLU A 323 -1.05 -19.09 -5.75
C GLU A 323 -1.38 -20.20 -4.75
N GLN A 324 -0.88 -20.07 -3.53
CA GLN A 324 -1.15 -20.96 -2.41
C GLN A 324 -2.37 -20.52 -1.60
N MET A 325 -2.43 -19.24 -1.24
CA MET A 325 -3.52 -18.66 -0.46
C MET A 325 -3.77 -17.22 -0.90
N VAL A 326 -4.99 -16.97 -1.38
CA VAL A 326 -5.41 -15.69 -1.95
C VAL A 326 -6.50 -15.06 -1.10
N LEU A 327 -6.23 -13.87 -0.57
CA LEU A 327 -7.21 -13.06 0.13
C LEU A 327 -7.98 -12.20 -0.87
N LEU A 328 -9.30 -12.35 -0.93
CA LEU A 328 -10.14 -11.67 -1.90
C LEU A 328 -11.19 -10.81 -1.22
N ASN A 329 -11.25 -9.55 -1.65
CA ASN A 329 -12.27 -8.61 -1.23
C ASN A 329 -12.86 -7.85 -2.43
N ALA A 330 -14.18 -7.93 -2.59
CA ALA A 330 -14.93 -7.13 -3.56
C ALA A 330 -16.05 -6.38 -2.86
N VAL A 331 -16.20 -5.10 -3.12
CA VAL A 331 -17.20 -4.27 -2.44
C VAL A 331 -17.83 -3.22 -3.36
N TYR A 332 -19.17 -3.16 -3.33
CA TYR A 332 -19.98 -2.23 -4.09
C TYR A 332 -20.79 -1.34 -3.14
N PHE A 333 -20.74 -0.03 -3.37
CA PHE A 333 -21.56 0.91 -2.62
C PHE A 333 -23.02 0.89 -3.08
N HIS A 334 -23.92 0.60 -2.15
CA HIS A 334 -25.35 0.46 -2.38
C HIS A 334 -26.15 1.36 -1.42
N SER A 335 -26.06 2.68 -1.60
CA SER A 335 -26.97 3.60 -0.90
C SER A 335 -27.58 4.64 -1.83
N LYS A 336 -28.72 5.16 -1.41
CA LYS A 336 -29.49 6.18 -2.11
C LYS A 336 -29.34 7.52 -1.41
N TRP A 337 -29.48 8.62 -2.13
CA TRP A 337 -29.60 9.93 -1.50
C TRP A 337 -30.75 9.98 -0.50
N LYS A 338 -30.60 10.75 0.58
CA LYS A 338 -31.77 11.04 1.42
C LYS A 338 -32.74 11.92 0.64
N THR A 339 -32.24 12.97 0.02
CA THR A 339 -32.99 13.84 -0.92
C THR A 339 -32.61 13.53 -2.37
N THR A 340 -33.56 13.06 -3.17
CA THR A 340 -33.36 12.69 -4.58
C THR A 340 -32.99 13.89 -5.46
N PHE A 341 -32.10 13.69 -6.43
CA PHE A 341 -31.90 14.65 -7.52
C PHE A 341 -32.93 14.39 -8.63
N GLU A 342 -33.66 15.41 -9.07
CA GLU A 342 -34.65 15.22 -10.14
C GLU A 342 -33.96 14.96 -11.48
N LEU A 343 -34.23 13.81 -12.10
CA LEU A 343 -33.61 13.40 -13.38
C LEU A 343 -33.76 14.46 -14.49
N LYS A 344 -34.90 15.16 -14.54
CA LYS A 344 -35.15 16.24 -15.52
C LYS A 344 -34.21 17.46 -15.37
N ASN A 345 -33.57 17.60 -14.21
CA ASN A 345 -32.61 18.67 -13.93
C ASN A 345 -31.17 18.24 -14.21
N THR A 346 -30.90 16.94 -14.42
CA THR A 346 -29.58 16.48 -14.83
C THR A 346 -29.25 17.03 -16.22
N LYS A 347 -28.18 17.80 -16.34
CA LYS A 347 -27.77 18.45 -17.59
C LYS A 347 -26.29 18.26 -17.87
N LYS A 348 -25.91 18.28 -19.15
CA LYS A 348 -24.50 18.26 -19.55
C LYS A 348 -23.88 19.63 -19.31
N GLU A 349 -22.92 19.71 -18.40
CA GLU A 349 -22.14 20.91 -18.10
C GLU A 349 -20.65 20.65 -18.27
N TYR A 350 -19.85 21.72 -18.33
CA TYR A 350 -18.41 21.60 -18.43
C TYR A 350 -17.78 21.09 -17.13
N PHE A 351 -16.82 20.19 -17.29
CA PHE A 351 -15.89 19.74 -16.27
C PHE A 351 -14.46 20.04 -16.74
N PHE A 352 -13.73 20.81 -15.95
CA PHE A 352 -12.42 21.34 -16.22
C PHE A 352 -11.36 20.37 -15.69
N ARG A 353 -10.50 19.87 -16.59
CA ARG A 353 -9.39 18.99 -16.23
C ARG A 353 -8.09 19.80 -16.39
N PRO A 354 -7.24 19.90 -15.36
CA PRO A 354 -5.99 20.65 -15.45
C PRO A 354 -5.17 20.22 -16.67
N ASN A 355 -4.69 21.19 -17.45
CA ASN A 355 -3.87 20.96 -18.66
C ASN A 355 -4.50 20.08 -19.76
N LEU A 356 -5.80 19.80 -19.67
CA LEU A 356 -6.54 19.00 -20.64
C LEU A 356 -7.78 19.76 -21.14
N PRO A 357 -8.31 19.43 -22.33
CA PRO A 357 -9.56 20.00 -22.80
C PRO A 357 -10.71 19.73 -21.82
N SER A 358 -11.53 20.75 -21.58
CA SER A 358 -12.77 20.60 -20.82
C SER A 358 -13.71 19.62 -21.51
N ILE A 359 -14.40 18.79 -20.73
CA ILE A 359 -15.37 17.81 -21.24
C ILE A 359 -16.77 18.16 -20.74
N LYS A 360 -17.81 17.75 -21.48
CA LYS A 360 -19.20 17.89 -21.04
C LYS A 360 -19.67 16.61 -20.35
N VAL A 361 -20.00 16.69 -19.07
CA VAL A 361 -20.45 15.54 -18.26
C VAL A 361 -21.85 15.77 -17.71
N PRO A 362 -22.67 14.72 -17.51
CA PRO A 362 -23.94 14.85 -16.83
C PRO A 362 -23.72 15.30 -15.38
N MET A 363 -24.26 16.47 -15.03
CA MET A 363 -24.27 17.03 -13.67
C MET A 363 -25.63 16.87 -13.04
N LEU A 364 -25.66 16.31 -11.83
CA LEU A 364 -26.77 16.35 -10.90
C LEU A 364 -26.96 17.80 -10.44
N MET A 365 -28.13 18.39 -10.66
CA MET A 365 -28.41 19.79 -10.35
C MET A 365 -29.62 19.98 -9.45
N SER A 366 -29.51 20.92 -8.50
CA SER A 366 -30.63 21.37 -7.68
C SER A 366 -30.39 22.79 -7.19
N LYS A 367 -31.44 23.61 -7.13
CA LYS A 367 -31.34 25.01 -6.70
C LYS A 367 -31.38 25.21 -5.18
N LYS A 368 -31.82 24.19 -4.43
CA LYS A 368 -32.07 24.25 -2.98
C LYS A 368 -31.71 22.93 -2.29
N TYR A 369 -30.65 22.26 -2.75
CA TYR A 369 -30.24 20.99 -2.15
C TYR A 369 -29.68 21.21 -0.74
N PRO A 370 -30.00 20.36 0.25
CA PRO A 370 -29.43 20.47 1.59
C PRO A 370 -27.95 20.05 1.58
N VAL A 371 -27.05 21.01 1.83
CA VAL A 371 -25.60 20.76 1.92
C VAL A 371 -25.05 21.43 3.17
N ALA A 372 -24.24 20.71 3.95
CA ALA A 372 -23.39 21.30 4.97
C ALA A 372 -22.01 21.52 4.35
N SER A 373 -21.54 22.76 4.26
CA SER A 373 -20.28 23.06 3.56
C SER A 373 -19.53 24.25 4.16
N TYR A 374 -18.22 24.28 3.91
CA TYR A 374 -17.35 25.40 4.26
C TYR A 374 -16.13 25.43 3.33
N ILE A 375 -15.37 26.53 3.40
CA ILE A 375 -14.05 26.63 2.76
C ILE A 375 -13.00 26.29 3.81
N ASP A 376 -12.21 25.27 3.53
CA ASP A 376 -11.01 24.96 4.27
C ASP A 376 -9.86 25.81 3.72
N HIS A 377 -9.37 26.74 4.54
CA HIS A 377 -8.30 27.67 4.15
C HIS A 377 -6.91 27.04 4.23
N TYR A 378 -6.75 25.94 4.97
CA TYR A 378 -5.47 25.22 5.00
C TYR A 378 -5.31 24.44 3.69
N LEU A 379 -6.33 23.66 3.32
CA LEU A 379 -6.34 22.88 2.08
C LEU A 379 -6.58 23.71 0.82
N GLU A 380 -6.98 24.98 0.96
CA GLU A 380 -7.55 25.80 -0.11
C GLU A 380 -8.63 25.03 -0.90
N ALA A 381 -9.58 24.40 -0.19
CA ALA A 381 -10.59 23.53 -0.77
C ALA A 381 -12.00 23.87 -0.26
N LYS A 382 -13.01 23.61 -1.09
CA LYS A 382 -14.41 23.58 -0.65
C LYS A 382 -14.73 22.17 -0.16
N VAL A 383 -15.24 22.07 1.05
CA VAL A 383 -15.64 20.79 1.65
C VAL A 383 -17.16 20.79 1.81
N GLY A 384 -17.83 19.79 1.27
CA GLY A 384 -19.29 19.68 1.29
C GLY A 384 -19.77 18.30 1.66
N ARG A 385 -20.76 18.22 2.54
CA ARG A 385 -21.42 17.00 3.00
C ARG A 385 -22.85 16.93 2.47
N PHE A 386 -23.18 15.79 1.88
CA PHE A 386 -24.49 15.47 1.31
C PHE A 386 -25.06 14.25 2.04
N GLN A 387 -26.26 14.36 2.61
CA GLN A 387 -26.85 13.26 3.38
C GLN A 387 -27.41 12.16 2.46
N MET A 388 -27.05 10.92 2.76
CA MET A 388 -27.54 9.71 2.11
C MET A 388 -28.36 8.87 3.09
N SER A 389 -28.91 7.76 2.61
CA SER A 389 -29.64 6.79 3.43
C SER A 389 -28.67 5.96 4.28
N HIS A 390 -29.19 5.36 5.36
CA HIS A 390 -28.45 4.48 6.27
C HIS A 390 -27.30 5.17 7.02
N ASP A 391 -27.52 6.41 7.48
CA ASP A 391 -26.55 7.20 8.26
C ASP A 391 -25.20 7.34 7.56
N ILE A 392 -25.26 7.55 6.24
CA ILE A 392 -24.09 7.77 5.39
C ILE A 392 -24.16 9.16 4.80
N SER A 393 -23.00 9.78 4.67
CA SER A 393 -22.82 11.03 3.96
C SER A 393 -21.81 10.87 2.83
N LEU A 394 -22.08 11.48 1.68
CA LEU A 394 -21.04 11.77 0.70
C LEU A 394 -20.36 13.08 1.09
N VAL A 395 -19.06 13.03 1.33
CA VAL A 395 -18.22 14.21 1.51
C VAL A 395 -17.44 14.44 0.24
N ILE A 396 -17.47 15.67 -0.28
CA ILE A 396 -16.69 16.11 -1.43
C ILE A 396 -15.68 17.14 -0.98
N ILE A 397 -14.43 16.97 -1.41
CA ILE A 397 -13.33 17.92 -1.22
C ILE A 397 -12.88 18.31 -2.62
N VAL A 398 -13.19 19.55 -3.02
CA VAL A 398 -12.85 20.08 -4.34
C VAL A 398 -11.93 21.29 -4.17
N PRO A 399 -10.83 21.41 -4.94
CA PRO A 399 -9.96 22.58 -4.84
C PRO A 399 -10.76 23.87 -5.07
N ARG A 400 -10.34 24.95 -4.41
CA ARG A 400 -11.15 26.18 -4.37
C ARG A 400 -11.17 26.90 -5.71
N SER A 401 -10.05 26.86 -6.44
CA SER A 401 -9.88 27.47 -7.75
C SER A 401 -9.79 26.40 -8.84
N LEU A 402 -10.35 26.69 -10.02
CA LEU A 402 -10.23 25.84 -11.22
C LEU A 402 -8.77 25.69 -11.69
N SER A 403 -7.87 26.60 -11.29
CA SER A 403 -6.45 26.56 -11.62
C SER A 403 -5.62 25.65 -10.70
N GLN A 404 -6.17 25.27 -9.54
CA GLN A 404 -5.45 24.48 -8.54
C GLN A 404 -5.53 23.00 -8.88
N ASN A 405 -4.41 22.29 -8.79
CA ASN A 405 -4.38 20.85 -9.02
C ASN A 405 -4.90 20.09 -7.79
N LEU A 406 -5.65 19.00 -7.99
CA LEU A 406 -6.11 18.13 -6.91
C LEU A 406 -4.95 17.59 -6.06
N SER A 407 -3.80 17.32 -6.68
CA SER A 407 -2.63 16.80 -5.97
C SER A 407 -2.10 17.73 -4.89
N GLU A 408 -2.28 19.05 -5.01
CA GLU A 408 -1.91 20.00 -3.94
C GLU A 408 -2.77 19.80 -2.68
N VAL A 409 -4.06 19.45 -2.87
CA VAL A 409 -4.96 19.10 -1.77
C VAL A 409 -4.58 17.75 -1.18
N GLU A 410 -4.26 16.76 -2.03
CA GLU A 410 -3.84 15.41 -1.59
C GLU A 410 -2.55 15.45 -0.76
N ASP A 411 -1.55 16.20 -1.20
CA ASP A 411 -0.24 16.32 -0.53
C ASP A 411 -0.38 16.92 0.88
N GLN A 412 -1.40 17.77 1.11
CA GLN A 412 -1.68 18.40 2.40
C GLN A 412 -2.68 17.63 3.28
N LEU A 413 -3.45 16.70 2.70
CA LEU A 413 -4.49 15.94 3.39
C LEU A 413 -3.88 14.82 4.25
N THR A 414 -3.24 15.20 5.35
CA THR A 414 -2.72 14.26 6.36
C THR A 414 -3.83 13.72 7.26
N GLY A 415 -3.56 12.64 8.01
CA GLY A 415 -4.50 12.07 8.98
C GLY A 415 -5.08 13.10 9.97
N PRO A 416 -4.25 13.90 10.67
CA PRO A 416 -4.73 14.96 11.56
C PRO A 416 -5.58 16.02 10.86
N VAL A 417 -5.20 16.42 9.64
CA VAL A 417 -5.95 17.40 8.84
C VAL A 417 -7.31 16.82 8.44
N PHE A 418 -7.35 15.56 7.98
CA PHE A 418 -8.58 14.86 7.66
C PHE A 418 -9.52 14.76 8.86
N LYS A 419 -9.02 14.34 10.03
CA LYS A 419 -9.80 14.25 11.27
C LYS A 419 -10.39 15.63 11.64
N SER A 420 -9.56 16.68 11.64
CA SER A 420 -10.02 18.06 11.94
C SER A 420 -11.10 18.54 10.96
N MET A 421 -10.89 18.29 9.66
CA MET A 421 -11.82 18.63 8.60
C MET A 421 -13.18 17.95 8.81
N MET A 422 -13.18 16.66 9.15
CA MET A 422 -14.38 15.87 9.40
C MET A 422 -15.11 16.33 10.67
N THR A 423 -14.40 16.54 11.79
CA THR A 423 -14.99 17.05 13.03
C THR A 423 -15.67 18.40 12.81
N LYS A 424 -15.02 19.32 12.09
CA LYS A 424 -15.62 20.61 11.75
C LYS A 424 -16.87 20.44 10.90
N LEU A 425 -16.81 19.60 9.86
CA LEU A 425 -17.92 19.34 8.94
C LEU A 425 -19.16 18.79 9.67
N GLU A 426 -18.97 17.96 10.70
CA GLU A 426 -20.06 17.39 11.51
C GLU A 426 -20.84 18.43 12.32
N THR A 427 -20.21 19.55 12.70
CA THR A 427 -20.87 20.64 13.44
C THR A 427 -21.73 21.56 12.57
N LEU A 428 -21.60 21.48 11.25
CA LEU A 428 -22.25 22.41 10.33
C LEU A 428 -23.69 22.00 10.01
N PRO A 429 -24.63 22.95 9.99
CA PRO A 429 -26.00 22.67 9.58
C PRO A 429 -26.10 22.49 8.07
N PHE A 430 -26.99 21.62 7.62
CA PHE A 430 -27.37 21.53 6.21
C PHE A 430 -28.18 22.78 5.82
N LYS A 431 -27.75 23.47 4.77
CA LYS A 431 -28.40 24.68 4.26
C LYS A 431 -28.84 24.48 2.80
N PRO A 432 -29.95 25.11 2.37
CA PRO A 432 -30.31 25.15 0.96
C PRO A 432 -29.18 25.76 0.11
N THR A 433 -28.73 24.99 -0.87
CA THR A 433 -27.55 25.28 -1.69
C THR A 433 -27.84 24.96 -3.15
N ILE A 434 -27.37 25.81 -4.06
CA ILE A 434 -27.34 25.54 -5.49
C ILE A 434 -26.19 24.57 -5.74
N VAL A 435 -26.52 23.37 -6.19
CA VAL A 435 -25.56 22.26 -6.36
C VAL A 435 -25.42 21.93 -7.84
N SER A 436 -24.17 21.70 -8.24
CA SER A 436 -23.80 20.99 -9.45
C SER A 436 -22.76 19.92 -9.07
N LEU A 437 -23.12 18.65 -9.19
CA LEU A 437 -22.26 17.51 -8.84
C LEU A 437 -22.22 16.53 -10.02
N PRO A 438 -21.05 16.09 -10.51
CA PRO A 438 -21.01 15.16 -11.63
C PRO A 438 -21.64 13.84 -11.22
N LYS A 439 -22.40 13.25 -12.14
CA LYS A 439 -22.70 11.83 -12.09
C LYS A 439 -21.42 11.08 -12.43
N PHE A 440 -21.02 10.15 -11.57
CA PHE A 440 -19.80 9.39 -11.77
C PHE A 440 -19.96 7.94 -11.35
N LYS A 441 -19.15 7.10 -11.97
CA LYS A 441 -18.91 5.72 -11.58
C LYS A 441 -17.40 5.55 -11.54
N VAL A 442 -16.91 4.89 -10.51
CA VAL A 442 -15.49 4.51 -10.40
C VAL A 442 -15.43 3.05 -9.97
N ASP A 443 -14.67 2.27 -10.72
CA ASP A 443 -14.39 0.86 -10.47
C ASP A 443 -12.88 0.68 -10.47
N SER A 444 -12.33 0.25 -9.34
CA SER A 444 -10.88 0.20 -9.17
C SER A 444 -10.50 -1.13 -8.55
N SER A 445 -9.55 -1.82 -9.20
CA SER A 445 -8.86 -3.01 -8.66
C SER A 445 -7.48 -2.63 -8.12
N GLN A 446 -7.09 -3.26 -7.01
CA GLN A 446 -5.85 -3.04 -6.29
C GLN A 446 -5.23 -4.40 -5.95
N ASP A 447 -3.95 -4.51 -6.27
CA ASP A 447 -3.10 -5.53 -5.68
C ASP A 447 -2.59 -5.02 -4.32
N LEU A 448 -3.07 -5.65 -3.25
CA LEU A 448 -2.72 -5.28 -1.90
C LEU A 448 -1.34 -5.80 -1.51
N MET A 449 -0.77 -6.78 -2.21
CA MET A 449 0.57 -7.30 -1.91
C MET A 449 1.60 -6.17 -1.93
N ASN A 450 1.57 -5.36 -3.00
CA ASN A 450 2.49 -4.23 -3.18
C ASN A 450 2.21 -3.09 -2.20
N ILE A 451 0.93 -2.72 -2.01
CA ILE A 451 0.57 -1.59 -1.16
C ILE A 451 0.86 -1.88 0.31
N ILE A 452 0.50 -3.07 0.79
CA ILE A 452 0.76 -3.48 2.17
C ILE A 452 2.25 -3.75 2.39
N GLY A 453 2.94 -4.35 1.42
CA GLY A 453 4.40 -4.54 1.47
C GLY A 453 5.19 -3.22 1.55
N GLU A 454 4.66 -2.11 1.03
CA GLU A 454 5.25 -0.78 1.25
C GLU A 454 4.86 -0.14 2.59
N MET A 455 3.68 -0.47 3.12
CA MET A 455 3.23 0.01 4.43
C MET A 455 3.97 -0.68 5.58
N ASP A 456 4.31 -1.95 5.39
CA ASP A 456 5.12 -2.76 6.30
C ASP A 456 6.01 -3.69 5.46
N TYR A 457 7.31 -3.38 5.42
CA TYR A 457 8.28 -4.03 4.55
C TYR A 457 8.31 -5.53 4.80
N GLY A 458 8.00 -6.31 3.76
CA GLY A 458 8.09 -7.76 3.84
C GLY A 458 6.86 -8.45 4.41
N PHE A 459 5.80 -7.73 4.83
CA PHE A 459 4.70 -8.30 5.64
C PHE A 459 4.21 -9.68 5.21
N PHE A 460 3.88 -9.86 3.93
CA PHE A 460 3.37 -11.15 3.43
C PHE A 460 4.45 -12.20 3.19
N PHE A 461 5.72 -11.81 3.06
CA PHE A 461 6.84 -12.70 2.76
C PHE A 461 7.38 -13.42 4.00
N ASP A 462 7.33 -12.79 5.17
CA ASP A 462 7.82 -13.34 6.45
C ASP A 462 6.72 -13.51 7.49
N ALA A 463 5.46 -13.52 7.06
CA ALA A 463 4.31 -13.70 7.94
C ALA A 463 4.33 -15.08 8.63
N ASN A 464 4.31 -15.08 9.96
CA ASN A 464 4.07 -16.28 10.74
C ASN A 464 2.57 -16.57 10.80
N LEU A 465 2.11 -17.54 10.00
CA LEU A 465 0.71 -17.94 9.84
C LEU A 465 0.32 -19.16 10.69
N CYS A 466 0.98 -19.37 11.83
CA CYS A 466 0.85 -20.60 12.63
C CYS A 466 -0.56 -20.89 13.17
N GLY A 467 -1.45 -19.90 13.20
CA GLY A 467 -2.86 -20.04 13.54
C GLY A 467 -3.74 -20.42 12.36
N ILE A 468 -3.25 -20.28 11.12
CA ILE A 468 -3.92 -20.72 9.90
C ILE A 468 -3.61 -22.19 9.62
N SER A 469 -2.35 -22.60 9.75
CA SER A 469 -1.91 -23.99 9.54
C SER A 469 -0.65 -24.30 10.37
N GLN A 470 -0.39 -25.57 10.68
CA GLN A 470 0.89 -26.02 11.26
C GLN A 470 1.95 -26.35 10.19
N GLU A 471 1.62 -26.27 8.90
CA GLU A 471 2.59 -26.50 7.82
C GLU A 471 3.62 -25.36 7.77
N GLU A 472 4.90 -25.67 7.53
CA GLU A 472 5.99 -24.67 7.57
C GLU A 472 6.01 -23.73 6.34
N GLU A 473 5.35 -24.11 5.24
CA GLU A 473 5.44 -23.40 3.94
C GLU A 473 4.21 -22.55 3.60
N VAL A 474 3.32 -22.26 4.55
CA VAL A 474 2.11 -21.46 4.26
C VAL A 474 2.47 -20.01 4.01
N ALA A 475 2.08 -19.50 2.85
CA ALA A 475 2.23 -18.08 2.50
C ALA A 475 0.92 -17.48 1.96
N VAL A 476 0.69 -16.20 2.26
CA VAL A 476 -0.27 -15.39 1.50
C VAL A 476 0.41 -15.04 0.17
N SER A 477 0.01 -15.71 -0.90
CA SER A 477 0.58 -15.52 -2.24
C SER A 477 -0.10 -14.38 -3.00
N GLY A 478 -1.34 -14.03 -2.62
CA GLY A 478 -2.10 -12.97 -3.27
C GLY A 478 -3.09 -12.28 -2.34
N ALA A 479 -3.27 -10.98 -2.53
CA ALA A 479 -4.26 -10.18 -1.81
C ALA A 479 -4.87 -9.15 -2.76
N LYS A 480 -6.17 -9.28 -3.08
CA LYS A 480 -6.81 -8.51 -4.15
C LYS A 480 -8.05 -7.80 -3.64
N HIS A 481 -8.12 -6.50 -3.89
CA HIS A 481 -9.24 -5.65 -3.51
C HIS A 481 -9.85 -4.96 -4.73
N ARG A 482 -11.16 -5.05 -4.90
CA ARG A 482 -11.90 -4.26 -5.88
C ARG A 482 -13.05 -3.51 -5.25
N ALA A 483 -13.08 -2.20 -5.47
CA ALA A 483 -14.11 -1.31 -4.97
C ALA A 483 -14.83 -0.64 -6.13
N MET A 484 -16.15 -0.60 -6.07
CA MET A 484 -16.98 0.11 -7.04
C MET A 484 -17.95 1.06 -6.34
N VAL A 485 -17.92 2.32 -6.76
CA VAL A 485 -18.84 3.37 -6.32
C VAL A 485 -19.55 3.96 -7.53
N GLN A 486 -20.86 4.10 -7.42
CA GLN A 486 -21.68 4.75 -8.43
C GLN A 486 -22.58 5.78 -7.76
N ILE A 487 -22.49 7.03 -8.23
CA ILE A 487 -23.35 8.13 -7.80
C ILE A 487 -24.24 8.52 -8.96
N ASN A 488 -25.55 8.48 -8.75
CA ASN A 488 -26.59 8.79 -9.74
C ASN A 488 -27.70 9.65 -9.11
N GLU A 489 -28.84 9.77 -9.75
CA GLU A 489 -29.97 10.57 -9.27
C GLU A 489 -30.75 9.95 -8.09
N GLU A 490 -30.62 8.64 -7.86
CA GLU A 490 -31.55 7.86 -7.05
C GLU A 490 -31.50 8.22 -5.56
N GLY A 491 -32.67 8.55 -5.00
CA GLY A 491 -32.86 8.89 -3.59
C GLY A 491 -34.11 8.26 -2.97
N VAL A 492 -34.33 8.53 -1.69
CA VAL A 492 -35.48 8.04 -0.92
C VAL A 492 -36.61 9.06 -0.88
N GLU A 493 -36.29 10.34 -0.67
CA GLU A 493 -37.29 11.41 -0.59
C GLU A 493 -37.24 12.25 -1.86
N ALA A 494 -38.39 12.41 -2.55
CA ALA A 494 -38.53 13.46 -3.54
C ALA A 494 -38.52 14.81 -2.80
N ALA A 495 -37.62 15.72 -3.18
CA ALA A 495 -37.56 17.05 -2.58
C ALA A 495 -38.94 17.71 -2.67
N ALA A 496 -39.58 17.91 -1.51
CA ALA A 496 -40.92 18.48 -1.43
C ALA A 496 -40.99 19.87 -2.08
N ALA A 497 -42.09 20.11 -2.80
CA ALA A 497 -42.40 21.33 -3.51
C ALA A 497 -42.09 22.58 -2.65
N THR A 498 -41.14 23.40 -3.08
CA THR A 498 -40.70 24.56 -2.30
C THR A 498 -41.36 25.84 -2.82
N GLN A 499 -42.07 26.54 -1.93
CA GLN A 499 -42.45 27.94 -2.11
C GLN A 499 -41.22 28.79 -2.45
N VAL A 500 -41.43 29.77 -3.32
CA VAL A 500 -40.43 30.76 -3.72
C VAL A 500 -40.26 31.76 -2.57
N SER A 501 -39.25 31.54 -1.72
CA SER A 501 -38.74 32.57 -0.82
C SER A 501 -37.60 33.34 -1.50
N LEU A 502 -37.71 34.67 -1.52
CA LEU A 502 -36.68 35.60 -1.98
C LEU A 502 -35.53 35.63 -0.96
N ALA A 503 -34.57 34.72 -1.09
CA ALA A 503 -33.30 34.81 -0.36
C ALA A 503 -32.39 35.85 -1.06
N ARG A 504 -31.84 36.81 -0.30
CA ARG A 504 -30.91 37.85 -0.83
C ARG A 504 -29.52 37.29 -1.20
N SER A 505 -29.19 36.10 -0.73
CA SER A 505 -27.91 35.42 -1.00
C SER A 505 -28.14 33.92 -1.13
N ALA A 506 -27.57 33.30 -2.16
CA ALA A 506 -27.62 31.85 -2.39
C ALA A 506 -26.27 31.22 -2.07
N ASN A 507 -26.28 30.04 -1.43
CA ASN A 507 -25.08 29.23 -1.28
C ASN A 507 -24.84 28.44 -2.57
N PHE A 508 -23.58 28.24 -2.94
CA PHE A 508 -23.19 27.46 -4.12
C PHE A 508 -22.22 26.36 -3.72
N PHE A 509 -22.42 25.16 -4.29
CA PHE A 509 -21.48 24.05 -4.19
C PHE A 509 -21.39 23.37 -5.56
N GLU A 510 -20.40 23.77 -6.34
CA GLU A 510 -20.19 23.35 -7.72
C GLU A 510 -18.92 22.52 -7.81
N VAL A 511 -19.06 21.32 -8.36
CA VAL A 511 -17.98 20.33 -8.50
C VAL A 511 -17.69 20.18 -9.99
N GLN A 512 -16.92 21.12 -10.54
CA GLN A 512 -16.65 21.21 -11.98
C GLN A 512 -15.19 20.91 -12.32
N GLN A 513 -14.43 20.33 -11.41
CA GLN A 513 -13.00 19.99 -11.57
C GLN A 513 -12.67 18.75 -10.74
N PRO A 514 -11.48 18.12 -10.91
CA PRO A 514 -11.08 16.99 -10.11
C PRO A 514 -11.28 17.18 -8.61
N PHE A 515 -11.76 16.14 -7.94
CA PHE A 515 -12.14 16.19 -6.53
C PHE A 515 -11.87 14.86 -5.82
N LEU A 516 -11.69 14.93 -4.50
CA LEU A 516 -11.73 13.78 -3.62
C LEU A 516 -13.16 13.57 -3.13
N PHE A 517 -13.50 12.32 -2.85
CA PHE A 517 -14.75 11.98 -2.19
C PHE A 517 -14.53 10.95 -1.08
N VAL A 518 -15.34 11.07 -0.03
CA VAL A 518 -15.43 10.09 1.06
C VAL A 518 -16.89 9.69 1.20
N LEU A 519 -17.16 8.38 1.20
CA LEU A 519 -18.43 7.87 1.71
C LEU A 519 -18.24 7.60 3.20
N TRP A 520 -18.77 8.48 4.03
CA TRP A 520 -18.59 8.49 5.47
C TRP A 520 -19.80 7.86 6.15
N LYS A 521 -19.59 6.87 7.03
CA LYS A 521 -20.61 6.46 7.99
C LYS A 521 -20.61 7.48 9.12
N ASP A 522 -21.71 8.23 9.25
CA ASP A 522 -21.80 9.38 10.13
C ASP A 522 -21.35 9.02 11.56
N LYS A 523 -20.50 9.88 12.15
CA LYS A 523 -19.90 9.69 13.49
C LYS A 523 -19.07 8.43 13.67
N THR A 524 -18.69 7.77 12.57
CA THR A 524 -18.06 6.46 12.65
C THR A 524 -16.78 6.36 11.83
N ALA A 525 -16.84 6.09 10.52
CA ALA A 525 -15.65 5.71 9.77
C ALA A 525 -15.79 5.94 8.26
N PRO A 526 -14.66 6.04 7.52
CA PRO A 526 -14.70 6.11 6.07
C PRO A 526 -15.00 4.72 5.48
N LEU A 527 -16.13 4.61 4.76
CA LEU A 527 -16.50 3.39 4.05
C LEU A 527 -15.80 3.28 2.70
N PHE A 528 -15.67 4.41 2.00
CA PHE A 528 -14.88 4.53 0.78
C PHE A 528 -14.16 5.86 0.78
N LEU A 529 -12.98 5.87 0.16
CA LEU A 529 -12.21 7.07 -0.13
C LEU A 529 -11.69 6.94 -1.56
N GLY A 530 -11.72 8.05 -2.30
CA GLY A 530 -11.28 8.04 -3.68
C GLY A 530 -11.19 9.43 -4.29
N ARG A 531 -10.77 9.45 -5.55
CA ARG A 531 -10.68 10.65 -6.38
C ARG A 531 -11.31 10.43 -7.74
N ILE A 532 -11.87 11.51 -8.27
CA ILE A 532 -12.38 11.58 -9.64
C ILE A 532 -11.62 12.68 -10.36
N ASN A 533 -10.80 12.29 -11.34
CA ASN A 533 -10.12 13.17 -12.28
C ASN A 533 -10.91 13.30 -13.58
N ASP A 534 -11.60 12.24 -14.00
CA ASP A 534 -12.47 12.23 -15.19
C ASP A 534 -13.79 11.49 -14.89
N PRO A 535 -14.94 12.19 -14.74
CA PRO A 535 -16.22 11.56 -14.48
C PRO A 535 -16.77 10.65 -15.61
N GLN A 536 -16.19 10.68 -16.82
CA GLN A 536 -16.57 9.80 -17.94
C GLN A 536 -15.78 8.49 -17.97
N ALA A 537 -14.60 8.44 -17.35
CA ALA A 537 -13.79 7.24 -17.26
C ALA A 537 -14.46 6.23 -16.30
N GLN A 538 -14.67 5.00 -16.77
CA GLN A 538 -15.34 3.93 -16.02
C GLN A 538 -14.36 3.01 -15.32
#